data_AF-A0A7J6SE48-F1
#
_entry.id   AF-A0A7J6SE48-F1
#
_cell.length_a   1.000
_cell.length_b   1.000
_cell.length_c   1.000
_cell.angle_alpha   90.00
_cell.angle_beta   90.00
_cell.angle_gamma   90.00
#
_symmetry.space_group_name_H-M   'P 1'
#
loop_
_entity.id
_entity.type
_entity.pdbx_description
1 polymer ?
#
loop_
_entity_poly.entity_id
_entity_poly.type
_entity_poly.pdbx_seq_one_letter_code
_entity_poly.pdbx_strand_id
1 'polypeptide(L)'
;MVFLDKCCISQKDPVAKKYGISKLADYLRVSNKLLILWSPDYLDRLWCVYELAVFLQKHDEKDVVLVNLNHIKLCVSFMLLQLLIILTLCLQLYYKSLQNVYIGYLSGLVTSLLIGREAFTCSKEWQKFCSRVRRFNVREAKCTSSADYYTLKQLITDMYGSEAKFAAVVRCLWLGGGKEKRFPTWLFSGASLRIMCAPYIPLIVACAVDSIISTTIGLASPMVPTYSQGEAPW
;
A
#
# COMPACT_ATOMS: atom_id res chain seq x y z
N MET A 1 1.67 14.32 -19.59
CA MET A 1 0.32 14.87 -19.32
C MET A 1 -0.49 13.79 -18.63
N VAL A 2 -1.35 14.15 -17.67
CA VAL A 2 -2.25 13.20 -16.99
C VAL A 2 -3.68 13.70 -17.19
N PHE A 3 -4.59 12.80 -17.54
CA PHE A 3 -6.02 13.07 -17.62
C PHE A 3 -6.73 12.37 -16.46
N LEU A 4 -7.61 13.10 -15.81
CA LEU A 4 -8.44 12.60 -14.73
C LEU A 4 -9.89 12.85 -15.10
N ASP A 5 -10.62 11.77 -15.37
CA ASP A 5 -12.02 11.74 -15.81
C ASP A 5 -12.89 12.78 -15.07
N LYS A 6 -12.83 12.79 -13.75
CA LYS A 6 -13.65 13.63 -12.88
C LYS A 6 -13.32 15.12 -12.98
N CYS A 7 -12.10 15.46 -13.37
CA CYS A 7 -11.65 16.84 -13.53
C CYS A 7 -11.81 17.35 -14.96
N CYS A 8 -11.74 16.45 -15.94
CA CYS A 8 -11.75 16.83 -17.35
C CYS A 8 -13.13 16.70 -18.01
N ILE A 9 -14.07 15.95 -17.42
CA ILE A 9 -15.44 15.80 -17.91
C ILE A 9 -16.38 16.57 -16.99
N SER A 10 -17.26 17.40 -17.57
CA SER A 10 -18.26 18.14 -16.80
C SER A 10 -19.16 17.19 -16.03
N GLN A 11 -19.23 17.37 -14.71
CA GLN A 11 -20.06 16.56 -13.82
C GLN A 11 -21.48 17.12 -13.69
N LYS A 12 -21.70 18.39 -14.08
CA LYS A 12 -22.96 19.13 -13.89
C LYS A 12 -23.74 19.35 -15.17
N ASP A 13 -23.05 19.61 -16.28
CA ASP A 13 -23.70 19.87 -17.57
C ASP A 13 -23.84 18.56 -18.36
N PRO A 14 -25.07 18.06 -18.59
CA PRO A 14 -25.30 16.80 -19.30
C PRO A 14 -24.84 16.83 -20.77
N VAL A 15 -24.87 17.99 -21.43
CA VAL A 15 -24.44 18.13 -22.84
C VAL A 15 -22.93 18.07 -22.93
N ALA A 16 -22.24 18.88 -22.12
CA ALA A 16 -20.78 18.84 -22.03
C ALA A 16 -20.27 17.49 -21.50
N LYS A 17 -21.00 16.85 -20.58
CA LYS A 17 -20.72 15.49 -20.13
C LYS A 17 -20.73 14.54 -21.31
N LYS A 18 -21.84 14.45 -22.05
CA LYS A 18 -21.99 13.55 -23.22
C LYS A 18 -20.88 13.78 -24.26
N TYR A 19 -20.52 15.03 -24.52
CA TYR A 19 -19.39 15.36 -25.39
C TYR A 19 -18.04 14.87 -24.81
N GLY A 20 -17.81 15.04 -23.51
CA GLY A 20 -16.65 14.49 -22.82
C GLY A 20 -16.58 12.96 -22.89
N ILE A 21 -17.71 12.26 -22.75
CA ILE A 21 -17.79 10.78 -22.87
C ILE A 21 -17.34 10.34 -24.27
N SER A 22 -17.82 11.02 -25.33
CA SER A 22 -17.48 10.62 -26.69
C SER A 22 -15.98 10.81 -26.98
N LYS A 23 -15.35 11.82 -26.38
CA LYS A 23 -13.91 12.10 -26.51
C LYS A 23 -13.03 11.28 -25.59
N LEU A 24 -13.57 10.70 -24.52
CA LEU A 24 -12.82 9.85 -23.60
C LEU A 24 -12.18 8.65 -24.32
N ALA A 25 -12.91 8.04 -25.26
CA ALA A 25 -12.40 6.91 -26.01
C ALA A 25 -11.18 7.28 -26.85
N ASP A 26 -11.21 8.44 -27.50
CA ASP A 26 -10.10 8.96 -28.29
C ASP A 26 -8.89 9.23 -27.39
N TYR A 27 -9.12 9.79 -26.19
CA TYR A 27 -8.05 10.03 -25.23
C TYR A 27 -7.39 8.73 -24.74
N LEU A 28 -8.18 7.72 -24.38
CA LEU A 28 -7.66 6.42 -23.92
C LEU A 28 -6.85 5.72 -25.02
N ARG A 29 -7.26 5.84 -26.28
CA ARG A 29 -6.55 5.24 -27.43
C ARG A 29 -5.15 5.82 -27.66
N VAL A 30 -4.93 7.09 -27.32
CA VAL A 30 -3.62 7.76 -27.47
C VAL A 30 -2.80 7.78 -26.17
N SER A 31 -3.38 7.33 -25.05
CA SER A 31 -2.71 7.28 -23.75
C SER A 31 -1.69 6.15 -23.69
N ASN A 32 -0.50 6.38 -23.12
CA ASN A 32 0.52 5.33 -23.00
C ASN A 32 0.25 4.33 -21.87
N LYS A 33 -0.45 4.74 -20.82
CA LYS A 33 -0.73 3.92 -19.63
C LYS A 33 -2.09 4.27 -19.04
N LEU A 34 -2.72 3.30 -18.39
CA LEU A 34 -3.95 3.48 -17.63
C LEU A 34 -3.67 3.23 -16.14
N LEU A 35 -3.69 4.29 -15.34
CA LEU A 35 -3.57 4.19 -13.88
C LEU A 35 -4.96 4.06 -13.25
N ILE A 36 -5.24 2.89 -12.69
CA ILE A 36 -6.51 2.60 -12.02
C ILE A 36 -6.31 2.72 -10.50
N LEU A 37 -6.90 3.77 -9.92
CA LEU A 37 -7.07 3.90 -8.48
C LEU A 37 -8.29 3.09 -8.05
N TRP A 38 -8.09 1.82 -7.71
CA TRP A 38 -9.22 0.92 -7.44
C TRP A 38 -9.66 0.92 -5.99
N SER A 39 -10.97 0.74 -5.85
CA SER A 39 -11.69 0.34 -4.65
C SER A 39 -12.42 -0.98 -4.95
N PRO A 40 -12.88 -1.74 -3.94
CA PRO A 40 -13.53 -3.04 -4.17
C PRO A 40 -14.67 -2.98 -5.21
N ASP A 41 -15.38 -1.87 -5.29
CA ASP A 41 -16.49 -1.57 -6.21
C ASP A 41 -16.05 -1.02 -7.59
N TYR A 42 -14.76 -1.00 -7.91
CA TYR A 42 -14.28 -0.53 -9.23
C TYR A 42 -14.95 -1.28 -10.38
N LEU A 43 -15.02 -2.60 -10.30
CA LEU A 43 -15.68 -3.44 -11.31
C LEU A 43 -17.21 -3.39 -11.28
N ASP A 44 -17.78 -2.83 -10.22
CA ASP A 44 -19.23 -2.65 -10.10
C ASP A 44 -19.68 -1.39 -10.86
N ARG A 45 -18.76 -0.56 -11.35
CA ARG A 45 -19.07 0.70 -12.06
C ARG A 45 -18.88 0.50 -13.56
N LEU A 46 -19.97 0.52 -14.32
CA LEU A 46 -19.95 0.30 -15.78
C LEU A 46 -19.06 1.31 -16.51
N TRP A 47 -18.98 2.53 -16.01
CA TRP A 47 -18.08 3.57 -16.51
C TRP A 47 -16.61 3.13 -16.47
N CYS A 48 -16.14 2.69 -15.30
CA CYS A 48 -14.78 2.20 -15.11
C CYS A 48 -14.48 0.96 -15.97
N VAL A 49 -15.48 0.08 -16.10
CA VAL A 49 -15.41 -1.12 -16.96
C VAL A 49 -15.26 -0.73 -18.44
N TYR A 50 -15.98 0.30 -18.88
CA TYR A 50 -15.86 0.83 -20.24
C TYR A 50 -14.49 1.46 -20.50
N GLU A 51 -13.95 2.26 -19.58
CA GLU A 51 -12.60 2.84 -19.71
C GLU A 51 -11.54 1.74 -19.90
N LEU A 52 -11.62 0.69 -19.08
CA LEU A 52 -10.75 -0.47 -19.20
C LEU A 52 -10.92 -1.17 -20.55
N ALA A 53 -12.16 -1.35 -21.02
CA ALA A 53 -12.47 -1.96 -22.31
C ALA A 53 -11.87 -1.17 -23.48
N VAL A 54 -12.04 0.15 -23.49
CA VAL A 54 -11.50 0.99 -24.57
C VAL A 54 -9.97 0.99 -24.57
N PHE A 55 -9.36 1.06 -23.38
CA PHE A 55 -7.90 1.05 -23.28
C PHE A 55 -7.31 -0.28 -23.76
N LEU A 56 -7.83 -1.41 -23.29
CA LEU A 56 -7.35 -2.75 -23.68
C LEU A 56 -7.61 -3.10 -25.15
N GLN A 57 -8.42 -2.32 -25.87
CA GLN A 57 -8.61 -2.51 -27.31
C GLN A 57 -7.32 -2.20 -28.10
N LYS A 58 -6.51 -1.26 -27.61
CA LYS A 58 -5.32 -0.75 -28.32
C LYS A 58 -4.01 -0.97 -27.59
N HIS A 59 -4.06 -1.31 -26.30
CA HIS A 59 -2.90 -1.38 -25.43
C HIS A 59 -2.75 -2.76 -24.82
N ASP A 60 -1.51 -3.09 -24.44
CA ASP A 60 -1.20 -4.33 -23.78
C ASP A 60 -1.63 -4.31 -22.31
N GLU A 61 -1.86 -5.50 -21.76
CA GLU A 61 -2.17 -5.69 -20.34
C GLU A 61 -1.13 -5.09 -19.38
N LYS A 62 0.12 -4.95 -19.83
CA LYS A 62 1.24 -4.42 -19.03
C LYS A 62 1.14 -2.90 -18.80
N ASP A 63 0.36 -2.21 -19.62
CA ASP A 63 0.20 -0.75 -19.57
C ASP A 63 -0.91 -0.32 -18.60
N VAL A 64 -1.63 -1.30 -18.03
CA VAL A 64 -2.61 -1.10 -16.96
C VAL A 64 -1.92 -1.20 -15.59
N VAL A 65 -1.87 -0.09 -14.87
CA VAL A 65 -1.30 0.00 -13.53
C VAL A 65 -2.41 0.09 -12.50
N LEU A 66 -2.46 -0.88 -11.58
CA LEU A 66 -3.50 -0.98 -10.56
C LEU A 66 -2.96 -0.53 -9.20
N VAL A 67 -3.55 0.52 -8.61
CA VAL A 67 -3.18 1.07 -7.30
C VAL A 67 -4.37 1.06 -6.37
N ASN A 68 -4.24 0.41 -5.22
CA ASN A 68 -5.31 0.35 -4.22
C ASN A 68 -5.40 1.69 -3.45
N LEU A 69 -6.58 2.29 -3.37
CA LEU A 69 -6.78 3.52 -2.58
C LEU A 69 -6.49 3.35 -1.08
N ASN A 70 -6.74 2.16 -0.52
CA ASN A 70 -6.40 1.87 0.87
C ASN A 70 -4.89 1.76 1.08
N HIS A 71 -4.11 1.44 0.04
CA HIS A 71 -2.65 1.45 0.15
C HIS A 71 -2.11 2.86 0.38
N ILE A 72 -2.73 3.88 -0.23
CA ILE A 72 -2.34 5.29 0.02
C ILE A 72 -2.55 5.63 1.50
N LYS A 73 -3.68 5.22 2.09
CA LYS A 73 -3.94 5.40 3.53
C LYS A 73 -2.88 4.70 4.37
N LEU A 74 -2.54 3.45 4.03
CA LEU A 74 -1.48 2.70 4.70
C LEU A 74 -0.12 3.42 4.62
N CYS A 75 0.29 3.89 3.45
CA CYS A 75 1.53 4.65 3.29
C CYS A 75 1.56 5.92 4.15
N VAL A 76 0.47 6.68 4.16
CA VAL A 76 0.36 7.91 4.98
C VAL A 76 0.42 7.56 6.47
N SER A 77 -0.37 6.59 6.93
CA SER A 77 -0.34 6.13 8.32
C SER A 77 1.05 5.65 8.73
N PHE A 78 1.73 4.92 7.84
CA PHE A 78 3.10 4.46 8.07
C PHE A 78 4.10 5.62 8.16
N MET A 79 4.03 6.61 7.25
CA MET A 79 4.89 7.79 7.30
C MET A 79 4.70 8.58 8.60
N LEU A 80 3.45 8.76 9.05
CA LEU A 80 3.15 9.42 10.33
C LEU A 80 3.69 8.63 11.52
N LEU A 81 3.53 7.31 11.51
CA LEU A 81 4.04 6.43 12.55
C LEU A 81 5.57 6.46 12.64
N GLN A 82 6.27 6.43 11.49
CA GLN A 82 7.72 6.57 11.44
C GLN A 82 8.19 7.92 12.00
N LEU A 83 7.49 9.00 11.68
CA LEU A 83 7.78 10.33 12.24
C LEU A 83 7.65 10.34 13.77
N LEU A 84 6.62 9.70 14.33
CA LEU A 84 6.42 9.58 15.77
C LEU A 84 7.52 8.76 16.45
N ILE A 85 7.99 7.68 15.81
CA ILE A 85 9.10 6.87 16.33
C ILE A 85 10.39 7.71 16.37
N ILE A 86 10.72 8.39 15.28
CA ILE A 86 11.91 9.25 15.21
C ILE A 86 11.85 10.32 16.29
N LEU A 87 10.70 10.99 16.46
CA LEU A 87 10.50 11.98 17.50
C LEU A 87 10.73 11.39 18.90
N THR A 88 10.19 10.20 19.16
CA THR A 88 10.36 9.50 20.44
C THR A 88 11.82 9.17 20.69
N LEU A 89 12.55 8.64 19.70
CA LEU A 89 13.98 8.35 19.79
C LEU A 89 14.80 9.61 20.07
N CYS A 90 14.51 10.72 19.39
CA CYS A 90 15.17 12.00 19.64
C CYS A 90 14.97 12.48 21.09
N LEU A 91 13.75 12.37 21.62
CA LEU A 91 13.45 12.73 23.02
C LEU A 91 14.17 11.80 24.02
N GLN A 92 14.25 10.50 23.71
CA GLN A 92 14.95 9.53 24.55
C GLN A 92 16.45 9.80 24.65
N LEU A 93 17.09 10.12 23.52
CA LEU A 93 18.50 10.51 23.46
C LEU A 93 18.75 11.82 24.22
N TYR A 94 17.78 12.74 24.19
CA TYR A 94 17.86 14.00 24.92
C TYR A 94 17.79 13.80 26.45
N TYR A 95 16.92 12.92 26.95
CA TYR A 95 16.70 12.74 28.40
C TYR A 95 17.62 11.73 29.12
N LYS A 96 18.49 10.97 28.42
CA LYS A 96 19.49 10.02 28.97
C LYS A 96 19.04 9.17 30.19
N SER A 97 17.81 8.64 30.18
CA SER A 97 17.26 7.82 31.27
C SER A 97 17.09 6.36 30.86
N LEU A 98 17.39 5.39 31.74
CA LEU A 98 17.17 3.95 31.51
C LEU A 98 15.70 3.59 31.23
N GLN A 99 14.75 4.36 31.76
CA GLN A 99 13.32 4.17 31.46
C GLN A 99 13.01 4.35 29.96
N ASN A 100 13.87 5.06 29.22
CA ASN A 100 13.69 5.33 27.79
C ASN A 100 13.83 4.07 26.93
N VAL A 101 14.63 3.09 27.34
CA VAL A 101 14.87 1.86 26.55
C VAL A 101 13.58 1.03 26.42
N TYR A 102 12.83 0.85 27.51
CA TYR A 102 11.56 0.12 27.50
C TYR A 102 10.48 0.79 26.63
N ILE A 103 10.42 2.13 26.67
CA ILE A 103 9.53 2.92 25.82
C ILE A 103 9.87 2.69 24.34
N GLY A 104 11.16 2.60 24.00
CA GLY A 104 11.63 2.27 22.65
C GLY A 104 11.11 0.90 22.19
N TYR A 105 11.32 -0.15 22.98
CA TYR A 105 10.82 -1.50 22.66
C TYR A 105 9.30 -1.56 22.50
N LEU A 106 8.55 -0.93 23.42
CA LEU A 106 7.09 -0.89 23.35
C LEU A 106 6.62 -0.16 22.08
N SER A 107 7.25 0.97 21.73
CA SER A 107 6.93 1.71 20.51
C SER A 107 7.19 0.89 19.23
N GLY A 108 8.27 0.11 19.22
CA GLY A 108 8.62 -0.79 18.12
C GLY A 108 7.65 -1.95 17.96
N LEU A 109 7.23 -2.56 19.08
CA LEU A 109 6.23 -3.62 19.08
C LEU A 109 4.88 -3.11 18.57
N VAL A 110 4.39 -1.98 19.11
CA VAL A 110 3.15 -1.34 18.66
C VAL A 110 3.20 -1.04 17.16
N THR A 111 4.32 -0.50 16.69
CA THR A 111 4.51 -0.20 15.27
C THR A 111 4.42 -1.45 14.40
N SER A 112 5.08 -2.52 14.81
CA SER A 112 5.07 -3.80 14.09
C SER A 112 3.66 -4.41 14.02
N LEU A 113 2.89 -4.30 15.11
CA LEU A 113 1.50 -4.75 15.16
C LEU A 113 0.59 -3.92 14.23
N LEU A 114 0.77 -2.59 14.18
CA LEU A 114 0.02 -1.72 13.26
C LEU A 114 0.32 -2.06 11.80
N ILE A 115 1.59 -2.23 11.44
CA ILE A 115 2.00 -2.64 10.09
C ILE A 115 1.39 -4.01 9.74
N GLY A 116 1.46 -4.98 10.66
CA GLY A 116 0.89 -6.31 10.47
C GLY A 116 -0.63 -6.28 10.25
N ARG A 117 -1.36 -5.48 11.03
CA ARG A 117 -2.81 -5.28 10.87
C ARG A 117 -3.17 -4.69 9.51
N GLU A 118 -2.43 -3.68 9.07
CA GLU A 118 -2.69 -3.02 7.79
C GLU A 118 -2.31 -3.90 6.60
N ALA A 119 -1.21 -4.65 6.70
CA ALA A 119 -0.82 -5.68 5.73
C ALA A 119 -1.91 -6.76 5.62
N PHE A 120 -2.44 -7.23 6.75
CA PHE A 120 -3.52 -8.19 6.78
C PHE A 120 -4.81 -7.63 6.14
N THR A 121 -5.14 -6.38 6.43
CA THR A 121 -6.29 -5.68 5.82
C THR A 121 -6.10 -5.57 4.31
N CYS A 122 -4.93 -5.16 3.84
CA CYS A 122 -4.61 -5.05 2.42
C CYS A 122 -4.71 -6.41 1.71
N SER A 123 -4.19 -7.48 2.34
CA SER A 123 -4.30 -8.86 1.86
C SER A 123 -5.77 -9.30 1.74
N LYS A 124 -6.59 -9.04 2.76
CA LYS A 124 -8.02 -9.35 2.74
C LYS A 124 -8.76 -8.58 1.63
N GLU A 125 -8.46 -7.31 1.43
CA GLU A 125 -9.04 -6.50 0.35
C GLU A 125 -8.63 -7.01 -1.04
N TRP A 126 -7.39 -7.45 -1.20
CA TRP A 126 -6.94 -8.08 -2.44
C TRP A 126 -7.64 -9.41 -2.71
N GLN A 127 -7.84 -10.25 -1.69
CA GLN A 127 -8.63 -11.47 -1.84
C GLN A 127 -10.06 -11.17 -2.28
N LYS A 128 -10.69 -10.14 -1.69
CA LYS A 128 -12.02 -9.67 -2.13
C LYS A 128 -11.99 -9.22 -3.59
N PHE A 129 -11.00 -8.44 -4.00
CA PHE A 129 -10.82 -8.02 -5.39
C PHE A 129 -10.71 -9.24 -6.33
N CYS A 130 -9.80 -10.17 -6.05
CA CYS A 130 -9.64 -11.40 -6.83
C CYS A 130 -10.94 -12.21 -6.93
N SER A 131 -11.71 -12.31 -5.83
CA SER A 131 -13.01 -13.00 -5.84
C SER A 131 -14.05 -12.30 -6.71
N ARG A 132 -13.98 -10.96 -6.82
CA ARG A 132 -14.86 -10.16 -7.67
C ARG A 132 -14.45 -10.28 -9.13
N VAL A 133 -13.16 -10.21 -9.43
CA VAL A 133 -12.63 -10.48 -10.78
C VAL A 133 -13.10 -11.84 -11.29
N ARG A 134 -13.00 -12.90 -10.48
CA ARG A 134 -13.47 -14.25 -10.87
C ARG A 134 -14.93 -14.28 -11.29
N ARG A 135 -15.79 -13.54 -10.57
CA ARG A 135 -17.24 -13.48 -10.81
C ARG A 135 -17.65 -12.33 -11.72
N PHE A 136 -16.69 -11.55 -12.23
CA PHE A 136 -16.96 -10.33 -12.97
C PHE A 136 -17.85 -10.61 -14.17
N ASN A 137 -18.91 -9.81 -14.32
CA ASN A 137 -19.85 -9.85 -15.43
C ASN A 137 -20.27 -8.42 -15.77
N VAL A 138 -20.15 -8.05 -17.04
CA VAL A 138 -20.51 -6.70 -17.53
C VAL A 138 -21.98 -6.38 -17.26
N ARG A 139 -22.87 -7.39 -17.27
CA ARG A 139 -24.31 -7.23 -17.03
C ARG A 139 -24.63 -6.71 -15.63
N GLU A 140 -23.83 -7.09 -14.65
CA GLU A 140 -24.04 -6.74 -13.23
C GLU A 140 -23.44 -5.37 -12.87
N ALA A 141 -22.69 -4.75 -13.80
CA ALA A 141 -22.12 -3.44 -13.58
C ALA A 141 -23.21 -2.37 -13.49
N LYS A 142 -23.11 -1.52 -12.48
CA LYS A 142 -24.04 -0.45 -12.16
C LYS A 142 -23.69 0.81 -12.96
N CYS A 143 -24.73 1.52 -13.39
CA CYS A 143 -24.62 2.84 -14.00
C CYS A 143 -25.62 3.79 -13.34
N THR A 144 -25.23 5.04 -13.13
CA THR A 144 -26.12 6.07 -12.54
C THR A 144 -27.23 6.46 -13.53
N SER A 145 -26.95 6.39 -14.82
CA SER A 145 -27.89 6.74 -15.89
C SER A 145 -28.25 5.49 -16.69
N SER A 146 -29.55 5.19 -16.81
CA SER A 146 -30.03 4.08 -17.63
C SER A 146 -29.77 4.29 -19.12
N ALA A 147 -29.80 5.54 -19.61
CA ALA A 147 -29.49 5.86 -21.00
C ALA A 147 -28.01 5.57 -21.34
N ASP A 148 -27.10 5.89 -20.41
CA ASP A 148 -25.67 5.61 -20.58
C ASP A 148 -25.40 4.10 -20.48
N TYR A 149 -26.17 3.37 -19.66
CA TYR A 149 -26.02 1.93 -19.48
C TYR A 149 -26.06 1.16 -20.81
N TYR A 150 -27.12 1.34 -21.60
CA TYR A 150 -27.27 0.63 -22.88
C TYR A 150 -26.20 1.06 -23.89
N THR A 151 -25.89 2.36 -23.93
CA THR A 151 -24.88 2.91 -24.85
C THR A 151 -23.50 2.32 -24.59
N LEU A 152 -23.02 2.35 -23.33
CA LEU A 152 -21.70 1.84 -22.97
C LEU A 152 -21.61 0.31 -23.15
N LYS A 153 -22.70 -0.39 -22.84
CA LYS A 153 -22.79 -1.85 -22.99
C LYS A 153 -22.75 -2.28 -24.45
N GLN A 154 -23.45 -1.55 -25.32
CA GLN A 154 -23.40 -1.78 -26.77
C GLN A 154 -21.98 -1.54 -27.29
N LEU A 155 -21.33 -0.45 -26.89
CA LEU A 155 -19.94 -0.16 -27.27
C LEU A 155 -18.98 -1.28 -26.85
N ILE A 156 -19.10 -1.81 -25.62
CA ILE A 156 -18.28 -2.96 -25.17
C ILE A 156 -18.55 -4.19 -26.04
N THR A 157 -19.81 -4.44 -26.36
CA THR A 157 -20.22 -5.56 -27.22
C THR A 157 -19.68 -5.41 -28.64
N ASP A 158 -19.72 -4.21 -29.20
CA ASP A 158 -19.19 -3.91 -30.54
C ASP A 158 -17.66 -4.10 -30.57
N MET A 159 -16.96 -3.71 -29.50
CA MET A 159 -15.50 -3.84 -29.41
C MET A 159 -15.01 -5.28 -29.24
N TYR A 160 -15.73 -6.11 -28.48
CA TYR A 160 -15.30 -7.47 -28.10
C TYR A 160 -16.15 -8.60 -28.69
N GLY A 161 -17.19 -8.27 -29.45
CA GLY A 161 -18.19 -9.18 -30.00
C GLY A 161 -19.22 -9.69 -28.99
N SER A 162 -18.86 -9.80 -27.70
CA SER A 162 -19.83 -10.07 -26.63
C SER A 162 -19.31 -9.62 -25.27
N GLU A 163 -20.25 -9.32 -24.36
CA GLU A 163 -19.94 -9.02 -22.96
C GLU A 163 -19.17 -10.15 -22.26
N ALA A 164 -19.49 -11.41 -22.60
CA ALA A 164 -18.84 -12.58 -22.02
C ALA A 164 -17.38 -12.70 -22.46
N LYS A 165 -17.08 -12.38 -23.72
CA LYS A 165 -15.70 -12.33 -24.24
C LYS A 165 -14.88 -11.27 -23.50
N PHE A 166 -15.44 -10.07 -23.33
CA PHE A 166 -14.74 -9.04 -22.55
C PHE A 166 -14.54 -9.43 -21.08
N ALA A 167 -15.54 -10.02 -20.43
CA ALA A 167 -15.39 -10.52 -19.07
C ALA A 167 -14.28 -11.58 -18.94
N ALA A 168 -14.09 -12.43 -19.95
CA ALA A 168 -12.98 -13.38 -19.99
C ALA A 168 -11.61 -12.69 -20.12
N VAL A 169 -11.51 -11.63 -20.95
CA VAL A 169 -10.29 -10.80 -21.04
C VAL A 169 -9.95 -10.19 -19.69
N VAL A 170 -10.93 -9.61 -19.00
CA VAL A 170 -10.74 -9.01 -17.67
C VAL A 170 -10.28 -10.04 -16.63
N ARG A 171 -10.83 -11.25 -16.66
CA ARG A 171 -10.36 -12.36 -15.81
C ARG A 171 -8.94 -12.77 -16.16
N CYS A 172 -8.61 -12.89 -17.44
CA CYS A 172 -7.26 -13.23 -17.90
C CYS A 172 -6.23 -12.18 -17.45
N LEU A 173 -6.56 -10.90 -17.63
CA LEU A 173 -5.72 -9.76 -17.26
C LEU A 173 -5.20 -9.83 -15.82
N TRP A 174 -6.09 -10.14 -14.86
CA TRP A 174 -5.76 -10.10 -13.43
C TRP A 174 -5.57 -11.47 -12.77
N LEU A 175 -6.08 -12.56 -13.35
CA LEU A 175 -5.93 -13.92 -12.81
C LEU A 175 -4.97 -14.80 -13.62
N GLY A 176 -4.83 -14.52 -14.93
CA GLY A 176 -4.09 -15.34 -15.90
C GLY A 176 -2.62 -14.96 -16.06
N GLY A 177 -2.21 -13.75 -15.65
CA GLY A 177 -0.80 -13.35 -15.68
C GLY A 177 0.08 -14.21 -14.77
N GLY A 178 1.26 -14.62 -15.29
CA GLY A 178 2.30 -15.31 -14.53
C GLY A 178 2.66 -14.60 -13.21
N LYS A 179 3.39 -15.31 -12.33
CA LYS A 179 3.65 -14.95 -10.92
C LYS A 179 4.03 -13.48 -10.64
N GLU A 180 4.54 -12.73 -11.62
CA GLU A 180 4.88 -11.30 -11.51
C GLU A 180 3.69 -10.33 -11.40
N LYS A 181 2.47 -10.68 -11.85
CA LYS A 181 1.30 -9.79 -11.72
C LYS A 181 0.56 -9.91 -10.38
N ARG A 182 1.03 -10.77 -9.47
CA ARG A 182 0.39 -11.02 -8.16
C ARG A 182 0.88 -10.04 -7.12
N PHE A 183 0.00 -9.10 -6.79
CA PHE A 183 0.21 -8.05 -5.80
C PHE A 183 1.32 -7.09 -6.23
N PRO A 184 1.13 -5.78 -6.10
CA PRO A 184 2.25 -4.87 -6.29
C PRO A 184 3.40 -5.21 -5.34
N THR A 185 4.47 -5.77 -5.89
CA THR A 185 5.69 -6.18 -5.16
C THR A 185 6.37 -5.00 -4.47
N TRP A 186 6.01 -3.77 -4.80
CA TRP A 186 6.52 -2.57 -4.14
C TRP A 186 6.12 -2.45 -2.66
N LEU A 187 4.98 -3.03 -2.24
CA LEU A 187 4.55 -3.00 -0.83
C LEU A 187 5.49 -3.79 0.10
N PHE A 188 6.07 -4.86 -0.42
CA PHE A 188 7.00 -5.75 0.30
C PHE A 188 8.32 -5.90 -0.45
N SER A 189 8.75 -4.86 -1.14
CA SER A 189 10.08 -4.89 -1.73
C SER A 189 11.10 -5.06 -0.60
N GLY A 190 12.18 -5.79 -0.85
CA GLY A 190 13.25 -5.92 0.14
C GLY A 190 13.78 -4.57 0.62
N ALA A 191 13.69 -3.52 -0.21
CA ALA A 191 13.99 -2.14 0.18
C ALA A 191 13.00 -1.57 1.19
N SER A 192 11.69 -1.78 0.99
CA SER A 192 10.64 -1.38 1.94
C SER A 192 10.81 -2.08 3.29
N LEU A 193 11.16 -3.39 3.28
CA LEU A 193 11.45 -4.15 4.50
C LEU A 193 12.71 -3.65 5.21
N ARG A 194 13.77 -3.33 4.46
CA ARG A 194 15.00 -2.75 5.02
C ARG A 194 14.74 -1.38 5.63
N ILE A 195 13.95 -0.52 4.99
CA ILE A 195 13.54 0.77 5.55
C ILE A 195 12.69 0.57 6.81
N MET A 196 11.81 -0.44 6.83
CA MET A 196 11.04 -0.80 8.02
C MET A 196 11.92 -1.27 9.18
N CYS A 197 12.98 -2.02 8.91
CA CYS A 197 13.87 -2.58 9.93
C CYS A 197 15.02 -1.64 10.33
N ALA A 198 15.41 -0.70 9.47
CA ALA A 198 16.57 0.19 9.66
C ALA A 198 16.56 1.00 10.97
N PRO A 199 15.42 1.56 11.45
CA PRO A 199 15.40 2.32 12.70
C PRO A 199 15.72 1.48 13.94
N TYR A 200 15.51 0.16 13.85
CA TYR A 200 15.77 -0.77 14.95
C TYR A 200 17.24 -1.21 15.00
N ILE A 201 18.00 -1.06 13.91
CA ILE A 201 19.42 -1.44 13.87
C ILE A 201 20.25 -0.60 14.85
N PRO A 202 20.16 0.75 14.88
CA PRO A 202 20.86 1.56 15.87
C PRO A 202 20.47 1.24 17.31
N LEU A 203 19.20 0.87 17.57
CA LEU A 203 18.74 0.50 18.90
C LEU A 203 19.38 -0.82 19.37
N ILE A 204 19.44 -1.82 18.49
CA ILE A 204 20.12 -3.10 18.75
C ILE A 204 21.61 -2.88 19.00
N VAL A 205 22.25 -2.03 18.20
CA VAL A 205 23.68 -1.69 18.36
C VAL A 205 23.93 -0.94 19.66
N ALA A 206 23.10 0.06 20.01
CA ALA A 206 23.22 0.81 21.26
C ALA A 206 23.07 -0.11 22.49
N CYS A 207 22.08 -1.01 22.48
CA CYS A 207 21.92 -2.01 23.56
C CYS A 207 23.12 -2.97 23.65
N ALA A 208 23.67 -3.41 22.52
CA ALA A 208 24.84 -4.27 22.51
C ALA A 208 26.06 -3.55 23.09
N VAL A 209 26.26 -2.27 22.75
CA VAL A 209 27.35 -1.45 23.27
C VAL A 209 27.20 -1.20 24.77
N ASP A 210 26.02 -0.84 25.26
CA ASP A 210 25.77 -0.64 26.69
C ASP A 210 25.99 -1.92 27.51
N SER A 211 25.59 -3.08 26.97
CA SER A 211 25.86 -4.38 27.60
C SER A 211 27.37 -4.65 27.68
N ILE A 212 28.13 -4.39 26.62
CA ILE A 212 29.59 -4.59 26.58
C ILE A 212 30.28 -3.65 27.58
N ILE A 213 29.88 -2.38 27.62
CA ILE A 213 30.44 -1.38 28.55
C ILE A 213 30.16 -1.81 29.99
N SER A 214 28.93 -2.23 30.30
CA SER A 214 28.56 -2.68 31.65
C SER A 214 29.33 -3.92 32.10
N THR A 215 29.55 -4.90 31.20
CA THR A 215 30.38 -6.08 31.52
C THR A 215 31.85 -5.72 31.72
N THR A 216 32.38 -4.81 30.90
CA THR A 216 33.79 -4.37 30.97
C THR A 216 34.06 -3.56 32.25
N ILE A 217 33.14 -2.67 32.63
CA ILE A 217 33.25 -1.87 33.85
C ILE A 217 32.94 -2.73 35.10
N GLY A 218 32.01 -3.69 35.03
CA GLY A 218 31.71 -4.61 36.14
C GLY A 218 32.90 -5.51 36.51
N LEU A 219 33.67 -5.96 35.52
CA LEU A 219 34.93 -6.69 35.72
C LEU A 219 36.06 -5.80 36.30
N ALA A 220 35.93 -4.48 36.17
CA ALA A 220 36.86 -3.50 36.73
C ALA A 220 36.43 -3.00 38.12
N SER A 221 35.57 -3.74 38.84
CA SER A 221 35.31 -3.43 40.25
C SER A 221 36.64 -3.49 41.01
N PRO A 222 37.05 -2.41 41.70
CA PRO A 222 38.32 -2.38 42.40
C PRO A 222 38.30 -3.47 43.47
N MET A 223 39.34 -4.30 43.52
CA MET A 223 39.63 -5.15 44.67
C MET A 223 39.55 -4.26 45.91
N VAL A 224 38.48 -4.38 46.68
CA VAL A 224 38.41 -3.75 48.01
C VAL A 224 39.54 -4.42 48.80
N PRO A 225 40.57 -3.67 49.22
CA PRO A 225 41.62 -4.26 50.04
C PRO A 225 40.96 -4.73 51.33
N THR A 226 40.98 -6.05 51.54
CA THR A 226 40.58 -6.65 52.80
C THR A 226 41.53 -6.14 53.87
N TYR A 227 41.11 -5.10 54.60
CA TYR A 227 41.79 -4.70 55.83
C TYR A 227 41.64 -5.85 56.82
N SER A 228 42.73 -6.60 56.98
CA SER A 228 42.89 -7.53 58.09
C SER A 228 42.70 -6.76 59.39
N GLN A 229 41.67 -7.11 60.15
CA GLN A 229 41.47 -6.62 61.50
C GLN A 229 42.71 -6.96 62.33
N GLY A 230 43.55 -5.95 62.57
CA GLY A 230 44.65 -6.02 63.51
C GLY A 230 44.10 -6.13 64.92
N GLU A 231 44.63 -7.11 65.64
CA GLU A 231 44.45 -7.36 67.06
C GLU A 231 44.67 -6.07 67.87
N ALA A 232 43.73 -5.77 68.78
CA ALA A 232 43.88 -4.70 69.75
C ALA A 232 44.73 -5.18 70.93
N PRO A 233 45.77 -4.44 71.36
CA PRO A 233 46.46 -4.71 72.61
C PRO A 233 45.88 -3.87 73.75
N TRP A 234 45.40 -4.58 74.79
CA TRP A 234 45.14 -4.20 76.20
C TRP A 234 44.13 -3.10 76.50
#